data_AF-A0A0F3RAQ0-F1
#
_entry.id   AF-A0A0F3RAQ0-F1
#
_cell.length_a   1.000
_cell.length_b   1.000
_cell.length_c   1.000
_cell.angle_alpha   90.00
_cell.angle_beta   90.00
_cell.angle_gamma   90.00
#
_symmetry.space_group_name_H-M   'P 1'
#
loop_
_entity.id
_entity.type
_entity.pdbx_description
1 polymer ?
#
loop_
_entity_poly.entity_id
_entity_poly.type
_entity_poly.pdbx_seq_one_letter_code
_entity_poly.pdbx_strand_id
1 'polypeptide(L)'
;MFLIADYNDSLIDMFDPSRKSSEIKQVFSVLKKELPQLINKVLEKQKSEKELVKNSELAPEMQKRIGKRIMEIMQFDLTKGRLDESTHPFCGGTPNYIRLTTRYDKDNFISGLMGITHEIGHALYEQNLPEMYKGQPVGLAKGLRKPIFIYGNASR
;
A
#
# COMPACT_ATOMS: atom_id res chain seq x y z
N MET A 1 -20.58 17.24 -30.17
CA MET A 1 -19.65 16.16 -30.59
C MET A 1 -19.20 15.46 -29.31
N PHE A 2 -19.87 14.35 -28.95
CA PHE A 2 -19.49 13.58 -27.77
C PHE A 2 -18.15 12.91 -28.06
N LEU A 3 -17.10 13.30 -27.34
CA LEU A 3 -15.82 12.61 -27.34
C LEU A 3 -16.08 11.23 -26.73
N ILE A 4 -16.16 10.20 -27.57
CA ILE A 4 -16.09 8.82 -27.12
C ILE A 4 -14.64 8.65 -26.64
N ALA A 5 -14.44 8.73 -25.32
CA ALA A 5 -13.17 8.31 -24.72
C ALA A 5 -12.90 6.85 -25.12
N ASP A 6 -11.62 6.49 -25.30
CA ASP A 6 -11.24 5.09 -25.48
C ASP A 6 -11.86 4.26 -24.34
N TYR A 7 -12.39 3.09 -24.66
CA TYR A 7 -13.01 2.20 -23.66
C TYR A 7 -12.07 1.95 -22.47
N ASN A 8 -10.76 1.82 -22.74
CA ASN A 8 -9.75 1.63 -21.70
C ASN A 8 -9.56 2.88 -20.84
N ASP A 9 -9.56 4.07 -21.46
CA ASP A 9 -9.42 5.34 -20.72
C ASP A 9 -10.61 5.53 -19.78
N SER A 10 -11.81 5.12 -20.20
CA SER A 10 -13.01 5.20 -19.36
C SER A 10 -12.92 4.29 -18.12
N LEU A 11 -12.37 3.08 -18.27
CA LEU A 11 -12.12 2.17 -17.14
C LEU A 11 -11.01 2.67 -16.24
N ILE A 12 -9.95 3.26 -16.80
CA ILE A 12 -8.83 3.83 -16.03
C ILE A 12 -9.31 4.99 -15.16
N ASP A 13 -10.14 5.90 -15.71
CA ASP A 13 -10.64 7.09 -15.02
C ASP A 13 -11.40 6.77 -13.72
N MET A 14 -12.05 5.59 -13.66
CA MET A 14 -12.73 5.11 -12.44
C MET A 14 -11.79 4.88 -11.26
N PHE A 15 -10.50 4.61 -11.52
CA PHE A 15 -9.51 4.26 -10.49
C PHE A 15 -8.41 5.30 -10.34
N ASP A 16 -7.97 5.94 -11.43
CA ASP A 16 -7.00 7.04 -11.43
C ASP A 16 -7.58 8.21 -12.23
N PRO A 17 -8.32 9.13 -11.57
CA PRO A 17 -9.06 10.18 -12.25
C PRO A 17 -8.18 11.05 -13.13
N SER A 18 -8.66 11.30 -14.35
CA SER A 18 -8.00 12.05 -15.42
C SER A 18 -6.76 11.38 -16.03
N ARG A 19 -6.46 10.14 -15.67
CA ARG A 19 -5.33 9.39 -16.25
C ARG A 19 -5.70 8.83 -17.62
N LYS A 20 -4.77 8.95 -18.58
CA LYS A 20 -4.91 8.34 -19.91
C LYS A 20 -4.04 7.10 -20.06
N SER A 21 -4.53 6.14 -20.84
CA SER A 21 -3.77 4.93 -21.21
C SER A 21 -2.48 5.26 -21.95
N SER A 22 -2.42 6.37 -22.71
CA SER A 22 -1.20 6.83 -23.39
C SER A 22 -0.10 7.22 -22.40
N GLU A 23 -0.44 7.88 -21.30
CA GLU A 23 0.50 8.25 -20.24
C GLU A 23 1.01 7.01 -19.50
N ILE A 24 0.12 6.06 -19.20
CA ILE A 24 0.50 4.76 -18.63
C ILE A 24 1.48 4.04 -19.57
N LYS A 25 1.18 3.98 -20.87
CA LYS A 25 2.06 3.36 -21.87
C LYS A 25 3.45 4.00 -21.91
N GLN A 26 3.55 5.33 -21.74
CA GLN A 26 4.85 6.01 -21.66
C GLN A 26 5.66 5.53 -20.45
N VAL A 27 5.07 5.49 -19.26
CA VAL A 27 5.73 4.98 -18.05
C VAL A 27 6.19 3.53 -18.23
N PHE A 28 5.30 2.66 -18.70
CA PHE A 28 5.62 1.24 -18.93
C PHE A 28 6.69 1.05 -20.01
N SER A 29 6.77 1.93 -21.01
CA SER A 29 7.81 1.84 -22.04
C SER A 29 9.21 2.04 -21.48
N VAL A 30 9.36 3.01 -20.56
CA VAL A 30 10.61 3.25 -19.83
C VAL A 30 10.92 2.08 -18.93
N LEU A 31 9.97 1.64 -18.09
CA LEU A 31 10.19 0.52 -17.18
C LEU A 31 10.56 -0.78 -17.91
N LYS A 32 9.88 -1.09 -19.02
CA LYS A 32 10.16 -2.29 -19.82
C LYS A 32 11.55 -2.26 -20.45
N LYS A 33 12.05 -1.08 -20.79
CA LYS A 33 13.40 -0.90 -21.35
C LYS A 33 14.49 -1.02 -20.27
N GLU A 34 14.29 -0.38 -19.12
CA GLU A 34 15.35 -0.18 -18.13
C GLU A 34 15.42 -1.30 -17.06
N LEU A 35 14.27 -1.83 -16.61
CA LEU A 35 14.24 -2.83 -15.53
C LEU A 35 14.99 -4.14 -15.84
N PRO A 36 14.92 -4.73 -17.05
CA PRO A 36 15.62 -6.00 -17.31
C PRO A 36 17.14 -5.90 -17.12
N GLN A 37 17.74 -4.79 -17.57
CA GLN A 37 19.19 -4.58 -17.40
C GLN A 37 19.56 -4.36 -15.93
N LEU A 38 18.72 -3.63 -15.18
CA LEU A 38 18.91 -3.43 -13.76
C LEU A 38 18.80 -4.76 -12.98
N ILE A 39 17.79 -5.57 -13.28
CA ILE A 39 17.60 -6.89 -12.68
C ILE A 39 18.83 -7.76 -12.91
N ASN A 40 19.34 -7.84 -14.14
CA ASN A 40 20.55 -8.62 -14.43
C ASN A 40 21.77 -8.13 -13.64
N LYS A 41 21.98 -6.81 -13.56
CA LYS A 41 23.07 -6.23 -12.75
C LYS A 41 22.96 -6.59 -11.27
N VAL A 42 21.75 -6.52 -10.71
CA VAL A 42 21.50 -6.86 -9.31
C VAL A 42 21.73 -8.34 -9.07
N LEU A 43 21.22 -9.23 -9.94
CA LEU A 43 21.40 -10.67 -9.82
C LEU A 43 22.87 -11.08 -9.91
N GLU A 44 23.65 -10.52 -10.84
CA GLU A 44 25.09 -10.80 -10.93
C GLU A 44 25.84 -10.37 -9.67
N LYS A 45 25.51 -9.18 -9.13
CA LYS A 45 26.11 -8.72 -7.88
C LYS A 45 25.74 -9.64 -6.70
N GLN A 46 24.48 -10.02 -6.58
CA GLN A 46 23.97 -10.87 -5.50
C GLN A 46 24.60 -12.26 -5.47
N LYS A 47 25.08 -12.80 -6.60
CA LYS A 47 25.81 -14.08 -6.62
C LYS A 47 27.06 -14.08 -5.73
N SER A 48 27.66 -12.91 -5.51
CA SER A 48 28.87 -12.74 -4.71
C SER A 48 28.61 -12.26 -3.28
N GLU A 49 27.38 -11.86 -2.97
CA GLU A 49 27.01 -11.32 -1.66
C GLU A 49 26.55 -12.43 -0.71
N LYS A 50 26.84 -12.24 0.58
CA LYS A 50 26.27 -13.11 1.61
C LYS A 50 24.82 -12.74 1.84
N GLU A 51 23.94 -13.74 1.81
CA GLU A 51 22.54 -13.57 2.16
C GLU A 51 22.42 -13.21 3.66
N LEU A 52 21.90 -12.02 3.96
CA LEU A 52 21.90 -11.47 5.32
C LEU A 52 20.84 -12.09 6.25
N VAL A 53 19.75 -12.65 5.70
CA VAL A 53 18.55 -13.03 6.49
C VAL A 53 18.09 -14.47 6.22
N LYS A 54 18.96 -15.31 5.65
CA LYS A 54 18.61 -16.70 5.33
C LYS A 54 18.15 -17.45 6.59
N ASN A 55 16.98 -18.11 6.52
CA ASN A 55 16.45 -19.03 7.56
C ASN A 55 16.31 -18.41 8.96
N SER A 56 16.10 -17.09 9.05
CA SER A 56 15.91 -16.43 10.34
C SER A 56 14.45 -16.56 10.76
N GLU A 57 14.14 -17.56 11.57
CA GLU A 57 12.83 -17.66 12.21
C GLU A 57 12.62 -16.47 13.17
N LEU A 58 11.44 -15.87 13.13
CA LEU A 58 11.08 -14.83 14.07
C LEU A 58 9.67 -15.07 14.60
N ALA A 59 9.56 -15.25 15.92
CA ALA A 59 8.27 -15.48 16.56
C ALA A 59 7.26 -14.35 16.24
N PRO A 60 5.99 -14.67 15.92
CA PRO A 60 4.96 -13.67 15.62
C PRO A 60 4.84 -12.55 16.68
N GLU A 61 5.03 -12.88 17.95
CA GLU A 61 5.00 -11.92 19.05
C GLU A 61 6.12 -10.87 18.93
N MET A 62 7.31 -11.29 18.47
CA MET A 62 8.40 -10.36 18.19
C MET A 62 8.10 -9.52 16.95
N GLN A 63 7.54 -10.11 15.90
CA GLN A 63 7.09 -9.37 14.71
C GLN A 63 6.05 -8.30 15.08
N LYS A 64 5.13 -8.61 15.99
CA LYS A 64 4.13 -7.66 16.51
C LYS A 64 4.76 -6.50 17.27
N ARG A 65 5.77 -6.76 18.10
CA ARG A 65 6.52 -5.70 18.79
C ARG A 65 7.26 -4.81 17.81
N ILE A 66 7.95 -5.40 16.83
CA ILE A 66 8.66 -4.65 15.79
C ILE A 66 7.68 -3.84 14.94
N GLY A 67 6.55 -4.43 14.56
CA GLY A 67 5.47 -3.76 13.82
C GLY A 67 4.97 -2.51 14.53
N LYS A 68 4.67 -2.60 15.84
CA LYS A 68 4.29 -1.43 16.65
C LYS A 68 5.39 -0.37 16.67
N ARG A 69 6.66 -0.79 16.78
CA ARG A 69 7.80 0.14 16.75
C ARG A 69 7.94 0.84 15.39
N ILE A 70 7.67 0.15 14.29
CA ILE A 70 7.63 0.74 12.94
C ILE A 70 6.51 1.79 12.87
N MET A 71 5.32 1.49 13.39
CA MET A 71 4.21 2.45 13.44
C MET A 71 4.59 3.73 14.19
N GLU A 72 5.26 3.61 15.34
CA GLU A 72 5.77 4.76 16.09
C GLU A 72 6.82 5.56 15.31
N ILE A 73 7.79 4.90 14.68
CA ILE A 73 8.85 5.55 13.89
C ILE A 73 8.26 6.30 12.69
N MET A 74 7.26 5.69 12.03
CA MET A 74 6.54 6.29 10.91
C MET A 74 5.49 7.31 11.36
N GLN A 75 5.38 7.58 12.67
CA GLN A 75 4.48 8.58 13.25
C GLN A 75 2.99 8.30 12.97
N PHE A 76 2.61 7.03 12.90
CA PHE A 76 1.20 6.65 12.82
C PHE A 76 0.48 6.97 14.13
N ASP A 77 -0.64 7.69 14.07
CA ASP A 77 -1.43 8.03 15.25
C ASP A 77 -2.25 6.82 15.73
N LEU A 78 -1.71 6.14 16.75
CA LEU A 78 -2.34 4.99 17.42
C LEU A 78 -3.62 5.34 18.18
N THR A 79 -3.92 6.63 18.43
CA THR A 79 -5.21 7.04 19.01
C THR A 79 -6.32 7.05 17.96
N LYS A 80 -5.92 7.16 16.68
CA LYS A 80 -6.80 7.16 15.50
C LYS A 80 -6.65 5.89 14.66
N GLY A 81 -6.18 4.79 15.25
CA GLY A 81 -6.13 3.53 14.53
C GLY A 81 -5.49 2.38 15.28
N ARG A 82 -5.37 1.24 14.59
CA ARG A 82 -4.85 -0.02 15.16
C ARG A 82 -4.30 -0.94 14.09
N LEU A 83 -3.46 -1.88 14.52
CA LEU A 83 -2.91 -2.96 13.71
C LEU A 83 -3.41 -4.32 14.23
N ASP A 84 -3.96 -5.12 13.32
CA ASP A 84 -4.54 -6.45 13.54
C ASP A 84 -3.97 -7.52 12.60
N GLU A 85 -4.41 -8.76 12.81
CA GLU A 85 -4.02 -9.90 11.98
C GLU A 85 -5.13 -10.27 11.00
N SER A 86 -4.76 -10.56 9.75
CA SER A 86 -5.66 -11.06 8.71
C SER A 86 -4.91 -11.97 7.74
N THR A 87 -5.64 -12.75 6.96
CA THR A 87 -5.03 -13.61 5.91
C THR A 87 -4.40 -12.78 4.79
N HIS A 88 -5.01 -11.63 4.46
CA HIS A 88 -4.58 -10.72 3.40
C HIS A 88 -4.49 -9.31 3.96
N PRO A 89 -3.27 -8.75 4.13
CA PRO A 89 -3.07 -7.40 4.64
C PRO A 89 -3.90 -6.34 3.87
N PHE A 90 -4.45 -5.39 4.63
CA PHE A 90 -5.16 -4.25 4.09
C PHE A 90 -5.22 -3.10 5.08
N CYS A 91 -5.32 -1.89 4.55
CA CYS A 91 -5.70 -0.66 5.23
C CYS A 91 -7.14 -0.26 4.86
N GLY A 92 -7.92 0.16 5.84
CA GLY A 92 -9.26 0.72 5.63
C GLY A 92 -9.78 1.45 6.87
N GLY A 93 -10.97 2.05 6.76
CA GLY A 93 -11.59 2.80 7.86
C GLY A 93 -11.91 4.24 7.47
N THR A 94 -11.88 5.15 8.44
CA THR A 94 -12.13 6.58 8.20
C THR A 94 -10.88 7.37 8.57
N PRO A 95 -10.74 8.64 8.11
CA PRO A 95 -9.61 9.48 8.52
C PRO A 95 -9.44 9.63 10.05
N ASN A 96 -10.51 9.44 10.82
CA ASN A 96 -10.49 9.47 12.28
C ASN A 96 -10.19 8.12 12.94
N TYR A 97 -10.30 7.03 12.18
CA TYR A 97 -10.13 5.68 12.70
C TYR A 97 -9.72 4.71 11.60
N ILE A 98 -8.42 4.48 11.47
CA ILE A 98 -7.83 3.61 10.46
C ILE A 98 -7.48 2.23 11.05
N ARG A 99 -7.87 1.19 10.35
CA ARG A 99 -7.56 -0.20 10.67
C ARG A 99 -6.58 -0.74 9.66
N LEU A 100 -5.46 -1.22 10.17
CA LEU A 100 -4.42 -1.90 9.42
C LEU A 100 -4.45 -3.37 9.78
N THR A 101 -4.21 -4.23 8.81
CA THR A 101 -4.02 -5.65 9.06
C THR A 101 -2.72 -6.14 8.46
N THR A 102 -2.13 -7.15 9.08
CA THR A 102 -0.93 -7.84 8.60
C THR A 102 -1.06 -9.35 8.75
N ARG A 103 -0.15 -10.09 8.13
CA ARG A 103 0.02 -11.52 8.33
C ARG A 103 1.44 -11.78 8.81
N TYR A 104 1.58 -12.41 9.97
CA TYR A 104 2.88 -12.84 10.47
C TYR A 104 3.24 -14.20 9.89
N ASP A 105 4.48 -14.33 9.47
CA ASP A 105 5.06 -15.55 8.94
C ASP A 105 6.36 -15.80 9.68
N LYS A 106 6.42 -16.89 10.44
CA LYS A 106 7.57 -17.24 11.27
C LYS A 106 8.82 -17.44 10.42
N ASP A 107 8.65 -18.01 9.24
CA ASP A 107 9.74 -18.42 8.35
C ASP A 107 10.11 -17.32 7.35
N ASN A 108 9.22 -16.32 7.19
CA ASN A 108 9.45 -15.16 6.34
C ASN A 108 8.92 -13.86 6.98
N PHE A 109 9.54 -13.47 8.11
CA PHE A 109 9.12 -12.29 8.86
C PHE A 109 9.25 -10.97 8.06
N ILE A 110 10.15 -10.92 7.07
CA ILE A 110 10.32 -9.75 6.19
C ILE A 110 8.99 -9.45 5.47
N SER A 111 8.28 -10.48 5.00
CA SER A 111 7.00 -10.30 4.32
C SER A 111 5.98 -9.61 5.22
N GLY A 112 5.88 -10.03 6.49
CA GLY A 112 4.98 -9.42 7.47
C GLY A 112 5.34 -7.96 7.79
N LEU A 113 6.63 -7.68 8.01
CA LEU A 113 7.10 -6.31 8.32
C LEU A 113 6.97 -5.35 7.13
N MET A 114 7.24 -5.83 5.92
CA MET A 114 7.02 -5.06 4.69
C MET A 114 5.53 -4.81 4.45
N GLY A 115 4.67 -5.79 4.74
CA GLY A 115 3.21 -5.62 4.70
C GLY A 115 2.73 -4.54 5.66
N ILE A 116 3.21 -4.55 6.92
CA ILE A 116 2.90 -3.50 7.90
C ILE A 116 3.32 -2.13 7.37
N THR A 117 4.56 -2.01 6.90
CA THR A 117 5.10 -0.75 6.36
C THR A 117 4.28 -0.25 5.17
N HIS A 118 3.86 -1.14 4.27
CA HIS A 118 3.01 -0.81 3.13
C HIS A 118 1.66 -0.24 3.58
N GLU A 119 0.97 -0.93 4.49
CA GLU A 119 -0.34 -0.49 4.95
C GLU A 119 -0.27 0.80 5.78
N ILE A 120 0.79 1.02 6.56
CA ILE A 120 1.05 2.31 7.24
C ILE A 120 1.16 3.44 6.21
N GLY A 121 1.79 3.20 5.05
CA GLY A 121 1.86 4.20 3.98
C GLY A 121 0.48 4.71 3.55
N HIS A 122 -0.46 3.78 3.32
CA HIS A 122 -1.87 4.15 3.04
C HIS A 122 -2.51 4.88 4.21
N ALA A 123 -2.27 4.40 5.43
CA ALA A 123 -2.80 4.98 6.65
C ALA A 123 -2.37 6.44 6.85
N LEU A 124 -1.09 6.72 6.63
CA LEU A 124 -0.53 8.06 6.77
C LEU A 124 -1.08 9.00 5.71
N TYR A 125 -1.35 8.52 4.50
CA TYR A 125 -2.00 9.34 3.49
C TYR A 125 -3.39 9.80 3.97
N GLU A 126 -4.18 8.88 4.49
CA GLU A 126 -5.53 9.15 5.02
C GLU A 126 -5.51 10.01 6.31
N GLN A 127 -4.59 9.75 7.26
CA GLN A 127 -4.48 10.55 8.50
C GLN A 127 -4.05 11.99 8.27
N ASN A 128 -3.34 12.25 7.16
CA ASN A 128 -2.83 13.58 6.82
C ASN A 128 -3.69 14.31 5.77
N LEU A 129 -4.88 13.80 5.46
CA LEU A 129 -5.83 14.56 4.64
C LEU A 129 -6.23 15.86 5.36
N PRO A 130 -6.39 16.99 4.66
CA PRO A 130 -6.67 18.27 5.30
C PRO A 130 -8.01 18.26 6.04
N GLU A 131 -7.97 18.47 7.35
CA GLU A 131 -9.17 18.44 8.20
C GLU A 131 -10.24 19.47 7.77
N MET A 132 -9.82 20.61 7.20
CA MET A 132 -10.73 21.65 6.68
C MET A 132 -11.64 21.16 5.55
N TYR A 133 -11.23 20.10 4.83
CA TYR A 133 -11.99 19.54 3.70
C TYR A 133 -12.66 18.21 4.05
N LYS A 134 -12.67 17.84 5.33
CA LYS A 134 -13.27 16.59 5.78
C LYS A 134 -14.73 16.49 5.34
N GLY A 135 -15.09 15.33 4.80
CA GLY A 135 -16.44 15.05 4.30
C GLY A 135 -16.77 15.72 2.96
N GLN A 136 -15.85 16.50 2.38
CA GLN A 136 -16.01 17.09 1.06
C GLN A 136 -15.24 16.26 0.02
N PRO A 137 -15.69 16.25 -1.26
CA PRO A 137 -15.00 15.52 -2.32
C PRO A 137 -13.51 15.90 -2.47
N VAL A 138 -13.17 17.17 -2.23
CA VAL A 138 -11.79 17.68 -2.31
C VAL A 138 -10.90 17.19 -1.17
N GLY A 139 -11.50 16.73 -0.05
CA GLY A 139 -10.78 16.14 1.07
C GLY A 139 -10.61 14.63 0.97
N LEU A 140 -10.98 14.00 -0.16
CA LEU A 140 -10.82 12.57 -0.38
C LEU A 140 -9.47 12.23 -1.02
N ALA A 141 -8.98 11.03 -0.72
CA ALA A 141 -7.85 10.41 -1.38
C ALA A 141 -7.99 10.39 -2.92
N LYS A 142 -6.95 10.85 -3.64
CA LYS A 142 -6.88 10.76 -5.11
C LYS A 142 -6.24 9.44 -5.53
N GLY A 143 -6.92 8.65 -6.35
CA GLY A 143 -6.36 7.45 -6.99
C GLY A 143 -6.02 6.26 -6.08
N LEU A 144 -6.00 6.47 -4.75
CA LEU A 144 -5.78 5.43 -3.73
C LEU A 144 -7.08 4.80 -3.22
N ARG A 145 -8.20 5.11 -3.86
CA ARG A 145 -9.50 4.57 -3.50
C ARG A 145 -9.53 3.09 -3.86
N LYS A 146 -9.28 2.19 -2.89
CA LYS A 146 -9.74 0.80 -3.01
C LYS A 146 -11.26 0.87 -3.18
N PRO A 147 -11.84 0.53 -4.34
CA PRO A 147 -13.27 0.51 -4.47
C PRO A 147 -13.80 -0.59 -3.54
N ILE A 148 -14.93 -0.31 -2.89
CA ILE A 148 -15.93 -1.28 -2.40
C ILE A 148 -15.77 -1.86 -0.97
N PHE A 149 -14.63 -1.81 -0.26
CA PHE A 149 -14.59 -2.43 1.10
C PHE A 149 -14.83 -1.52 2.32
N ILE A 150 -15.10 -0.21 2.15
CA ILE A 150 -15.12 0.73 3.30
C ILE A 150 -16.53 1.30 3.62
N TYR A 151 -17.55 1.03 2.81
CA TYR A 151 -18.95 1.39 3.11
C TYR A 151 -19.91 0.18 3.08
N GLY A 152 -19.39 -1.02 3.31
CA GLY A 152 -20.23 -2.17 3.63
C GLY A 152 -20.68 -2.09 5.09
N ASN A 153 -21.97 -1.96 5.32
CA ASN A 153 -22.62 -2.15 6.62
C ASN A 153 -22.09 -3.43 7.30
N ALA A 154 -21.16 -3.30 8.23
CA ALA A 154 -20.92 -4.31 9.26
C ALA A 154 -22.00 -4.15 10.35
N SER A 155 -23.25 -4.36 9.94
CA SER A 155 -24.40 -4.57 10.82
C SER A 155 -25.49 -5.28 10.01
N ARG A 156 -25.28 -6.59 9.87
CA ARG A 156 -26.28 -7.65 10.01
C ARG A 156 -25.55 -8.98 10.14
#